data_AF-A0A412JAX7-F1
#
_entry.id   AF-A0A412JAX7-F1
#
_cell.length_a   1.000
_cell.length_b   1.000
_cell.length_c   1.000
_cell.angle_alpha   90.00
_cell.angle_beta   90.00
_cell.angle_gamma   90.00
#
_symmetry.space_group_name_H-M   'P 1'
#
loop_
_entity.id
_entity.type
_entity.pdbx_description
1 polymer ?
#
loop_
_entity_poly.entity_id
_entity_poly.type
_entity_poly.pdbx_seq_one_letter_code
_entity_poly.pdbx_strand_id
1 'polypeptide(L)'
;MLLDVYGKVVECHGNRTLVPFRYQGQYEDEETGLYYNRFRYYSPDMGMYISSDPIGLAGNNPTLYGYVQDINTWLDWFGLKCAKVSKKGPDIPDYHKKNFTDGIVTMRQVNGDEIFYKYHGKSNRLGREYNYVTNKKYTSEKVLREELAILEEWGVEIESVTTFKPQAGTWIGEGTAARQVSSDGAEVLSGGGYQGIINVKNLPKSTIIQTIKVNF
;
A
#
# COMPACT_ATOMS: atom_id res chain seq x y z
N MET A 1 -16.60 15.86 19.95
CA MET A 1 -17.39 16.73 19.05
C MET A 1 -18.00 15.83 17.99
N LEU A 2 -19.29 15.92 17.75
CA LEU A 2 -20.01 15.22 16.69
C LEU A 2 -20.29 16.22 15.57
N LEU A 3 -19.92 15.86 14.35
CA LEU A 3 -20.16 16.65 13.14
C LEU A 3 -21.22 15.96 12.27
N ASP A 4 -22.07 16.74 11.60
CA ASP A 4 -22.94 16.22 10.55
C ASP A 4 -22.15 15.96 9.25
N VAL A 5 -22.86 15.68 8.15
CA VAL A 5 -22.28 15.42 6.82
C VAL A 5 -21.65 16.65 6.15
N TYR A 6 -21.92 17.85 6.64
CA TYR A 6 -21.33 19.11 6.16
C TYR A 6 -20.31 19.67 7.14
N GLY A 7 -19.95 18.92 8.18
CA GLY A 7 -18.97 19.35 9.16
C GLY A 7 -19.55 20.29 10.22
N LYS A 8 -20.86 20.56 10.18
CA LYS A 8 -21.52 21.37 11.20
C LYS A 8 -21.50 20.61 12.52
N VAL A 9 -21.10 21.30 13.58
CA VAL A 9 -21.10 20.71 14.92
C VAL A 9 -22.53 20.52 15.41
N VAL A 10 -22.92 19.27 15.58
CA VAL A 10 -24.22 18.88 16.16
C VAL A 10 -24.11 18.76 17.67
N GLU A 11 -22.96 18.29 18.17
CA GLU A 11 -22.73 18.09 19.59
C GLU A 11 -21.28 18.41 19.97
N CYS A 12 -21.08 19.12 21.08
CA CYS A 12 -19.76 19.43 21.59
C CYS A 12 -19.72 19.22 23.10
N HIS A 13 -18.78 18.39 23.56
CA HIS A 13 -18.46 18.21 24.97
C HIS A 13 -17.17 18.97 25.26
N GLY A 14 -17.22 19.92 26.19
CA GLY A 14 -16.12 20.84 26.49
C GLY A 14 -16.18 22.14 25.68
N ASN A 15 -15.13 22.95 25.77
CA ASN A 15 -15.09 24.27 25.14
C ASN A 15 -14.77 24.17 23.64
N ARG A 16 -15.73 24.56 22.81
CA ARG A 16 -15.64 24.60 21.34
C ARG A 16 -14.54 25.53 20.84
N THR A 17 -14.27 26.61 21.56
CA THR A 17 -13.30 27.64 21.15
C THR A 17 -11.85 27.19 21.33
N LEU A 18 -11.62 26.24 22.24
CA LEU A 18 -10.30 25.62 22.41
C LEU A 18 -9.95 24.63 21.30
N VAL A 19 -10.95 24.09 20.59
CA VAL A 19 -10.78 23.12 19.51
C VAL A 19 -11.50 23.64 18.25
N PRO A 20 -10.92 24.63 17.55
CA PRO A 20 -11.54 25.24 16.39
C PRO A 20 -11.45 24.37 15.12
N PHE A 21 -10.85 23.19 15.18
CA PHE A 21 -10.70 22.29 14.02
C PHE A 21 -12.01 21.58 13.68
N ARG A 22 -12.37 21.55 12.39
CA ARG A 22 -13.57 20.86 11.87
C ARG A 22 -13.13 19.66 11.03
N TYR A 23 -13.52 19.57 9.75
CA TYR A 23 -12.91 18.59 8.85
C TYR A 23 -11.43 18.90 8.59
N GLN A 24 -10.71 17.96 8.01
CA GLN A 24 -9.26 18.05 7.86
C GLN A 24 -8.89 19.30 7.04
N GLY A 25 -8.11 20.20 7.65
CA GLY A 25 -7.70 21.48 7.03
C GLY A 25 -8.62 22.67 7.34
N GLN A 26 -9.77 22.45 7.98
CA GLN A 26 -10.73 23.50 8.31
C GLN A 26 -10.56 24.03 9.73
N TYR A 27 -10.57 25.35 9.85
CA TYR A 27 -10.59 26.10 11.10
C TYR A 27 -11.89 26.89 11.20
N GLU A 28 -12.67 26.72 12.24
CA GLU A 28 -13.86 27.53 12.49
C GLU A 28 -13.45 28.94 12.93
N ASP A 29 -13.90 29.93 12.16
CA ASP A 29 -13.91 31.31 12.57
C ASP A 29 -15.18 31.56 13.41
N GLU A 30 -14.99 31.89 14.69
CA GLU A 30 -16.09 32.07 15.65
C GLU A 30 -16.91 33.32 15.38
N GLU A 31 -16.33 34.36 14.78
CA GLU A 31 -17.04 35.62 14.51
C GLU A 31 -18.09 35.42 13.41
N THR A 32 -17.75 34.62 12.39
CA THR A 32 -18.59 34.40 11.22
C THR A 32 -19.34 33.07 11.23
N GLY A 33 -18.88 32.09 12.01
CA GLY A 33 -19.35 30.70 11.96
C GLY A 33 -18.91 29.94 10.71
N LEU A 34 -18.10 30.56 9.85
CA LEU A 34 -17.56 29.95 8.63
C LEU A 34 -16.28 29.16 8.93
N TYR A 35 -15.99 28.20 8.07
CA TYR A 35 -14.80 27.37 8.19
C TYR A 35 -13.74 27.87 7.21
N TYR A 36 -12.69 28.47 7.75
CA TYR A 36 -11.52 28.87 7.00
C TYR A 36 -10.73 27.64 6.53
N ASN A 37 -10.61 27.50 5.20
CA ASN A 37 -9.81 26.48 4.54
C ASN A 37 -8.77 27.16 3.62
N ARG A 38 -7.82 27.87 4.24
CA ARG A 38 -6.71 28.62 3.63
C ARG A 38 -7.12 29.62 2.53
N PHE A 39 -7.40 29.16 1.32
CA PHE A 39 -7.75 30.03 0.20
C PHE A 39 -9.25 30.33 0.09
N ARG A 40 -10.11 29.61 0.83
CA ARG A 40 -11.57 29.81 0.79
C ARG A 40 -12.21 29.66 2.17
N TYR A 41 -13.39 30.27 2.30
CA TYR A 41 -14.30 30.07 3.44
C TYR A 41 -15.42 29.11 3.04
N TYR A 42 -15.69 28.14 3.91
CA TYR A 42 -16.71 27.12 3.75
C TYR A 42 -17.87 27.38 4.71
N SER A 43 -19.10 27.31 4.21
CA SER A 43 -20.31 27.41 5.02
C SER A 43 -20.80 26.00 5.37
N PRO A 44 -20.76 25.59 6.65
CA PRO A 44 -21.33 24.31 7.08
C PRO A 44 -22.85 24.28 6.94
N ASP A 45 -23.52 25.44 6.96
CA ASP A 45 -24.97 25.53 6.79
C ASP A 45 -25.41 25.27 5.34
N MET A 46 -24.60 25.71 4.36
CA MET A 46 -24.88 25.50 2.93
C MET A 46 -24.20 24.24 2.38
N GLY A 47 -23.23 23.68 3.10
CA GLY A 47 -22.45 22.54 2.65
C GLY A 47 -21.43 22.85 1.54
N MET A 48 -21.08 24.12 1.32
CA MET A 48 -20.28 24.58 0.18
C MET A 48 -19.38 25.79 0.52
N TYR A 49 -18.41 26.08 -0.34
CA TYR A 49 -17.64 27.32 -0.28
C TYR A 49 -18.52 28.53 -0.63
N ILE A 50 -18.27 29.64 0.05
CA ILE A 50 -19.01 30.90 -0.19
C ILE A 50 -18.45 31.70 -1.37
N SER A 51 -17.27 31.32 -1.88
CA SER A 51 -16.61 31.93 -3.03
C SER A 51 -16.26 30.88 -4.08
N SER A 52 -16.30 31.27 -5.35
CA SER A 52 -15.84 30.42 -6.46
C SER A 52 -14.37 30.04 -6.29
N ASP A 53 -13.98 28.86 -6.79
CA ASP A 53 -12.59 28.41 -6.83
C ASP A 53 -11.70 29.42 -7.58
N PRO A 54 -10.68 30.01 -6.94
CA PRO A 54 -9.84 31.03 -7.58
C PRO A 54 -8.93 30.46 -8.68
N ILE A 55 -8.70 29.14 -8.71
CA ILE A 55 -7.99 28.48 -9.83
C ILE A 55 -8.96 27.88 -10.87
N GLY A 56 -10.26 28.09 -10.69
CA GLY A 56 -11.30 27.62 -11.60
C GLY A 56 -11.23 26.11 -11.84
N LEU A 57 -11.36 25.70 -13.09
CA LEU A 57 -11.35 24.28 -13.48
C LEU A 57 -9.97 23.59 -13.30
N ALA A 58 -8.90 24.34 -13.04
CA ALA A 58 -7.58 23.75 -12.78
C ALA A 58 -7.53 22.94 -11.47
N GLY A 59 -8.49 23.16 -10.56
CA GLY A 59 -8.69 22.37 -9.35
C GLY A 59 -9.22 20.94 -9.59
N ASN A 60 -9.54 20.58 -10.84
CA ASN A 60 -10.13 19.30 -11.23
C ASN A 60 -11.44 18.98 -10.48
N ASN A 61 -12.17 20.02 -10.08
CA ASN A 61 -13.49 19.95 -9.48
C ASN A 61 -14.47 20.74 -10.38
N PRO A 62 -15.46 20.09 -11.02
CA PRO A 62 -16.40 20.78 -11.89
C PRO A 62 -17.38 21.68 -11.12
N THR A 63 -17.53 21.45 -9.81
CA THR A 63 -18.33 22.28 -8.89
C THR A 63 -17.45 23.35 -8.26
N LEU A 64 -17.41 24.54 -8.85
CA LEU A 64 -16.53 25.65 -8.42
C LEU A 64 -16.74 26.13 -6.98
N TYR A 65 -17.93 25.90 -6.42
CA TYR A 65 -18.25 26.20 -5.02
C TYR A 65 -18.24 24.94 -4.13
N GLY A 66 -18.07 23.75 -4.70
CA GLY A 66 -18.14 22.49 -3.95
C GLY A 66 -16.88 22.25 -3.11
N TYR A 67 -17.04 21.60 -1.96
CA TYR A 67 -15.90 21.22 -1.09
C TYR A 67 -15.13 20.01 -1.62
N VAL A 68 -15.64 18.80 -1.39
CA VAL A 68 -15.09 17.54 -1.91
C VAL A 68 -16.24 16.61 -2.28
N GLN A 69 -15.97 15.64 -3.16
CA GLN A 69 -16.99 14.68 -3.61
C GLN A 69 -17.45 13.73 -2.50
N ASP A 70 -16.51 13.22 -1.69
CA ASP A 70 -16.78 12.34 -0.55
C ASP A 70 -15.79 12.66 0.58
N ILE A 71 -16.29 13.18 1.69
CA ILE A 71 -15.50 13.65 2.84
C ILE A 71 -14.73 12.51 3.52
N ASN A 72 -15.17 11.26 3.34
CA ASN A 72 -14.49 10.10 3.93
C ASN A 72 -13.24 9.70 3.15
N THR A 73 -13.17 10.06 1.86
CA THR A 73 -12.10 9.58 0.96
C THR A 73 -11.36 10.69 0.23
N TRP A 74 -11.85 11.93 0.29
CA TRP A 74 -11.25 13.10 -0.36
C TRP A 74 -11.01 14.22 0.64
N LEU A 75 -9.90 14.92 0.44
CA LEU A 75 -9.51 16.09 1.21
C LEU A 75 -9.22 17.26 0.27
N ASP A 76 -9.43 18.48 0.73
CA ASP A 76 -9.00 19.71 0.05
C ASP A 76 -8.14 20.54 1.01
N TRP A 77 -6.87 20.16 1.16
CA TRP A 77 -5.94 20.75 2.15
C TRP A 77 -5.68 22.24 1.98
N PHE A 78 -5.87 22.75 0.76
CA PHE A 78 -5.63 24.15 0.42
C PHE A 78 -6.91 24.93 0.18
N GLY A 79 -8.04 24.26 -0.04
CA GLY A 79 -9.21 24.96 -0.55
C GLY A 79 -9.07 25.29 -2.03
N LEU A 80 -8.43 24.44 -2.84
CA LEU A 80 -8.15 24.68 -4.27
C LEU A 80 -8.25 23.41 -5.13
N LYS A 81 -7.81 22.27 -4.60
CA LYS A 81 -7.73 21.02 -5.37
C LYS A 81 -8.05 19.86 -4.47
N CYS A 82 -9.18 19.22 -4.74
CA CYS A 82 -9.59 18.02 -4.04
C CYS A 82 -8.65 16.88 -4.43
N ALA A 83 -8.14 16.16 -3.45
CA ALA A 83 -7.32 14.98 -3.64
C ALA A 83 -7.99 13.80 -2.96
N LYS A 84 -8.23 12.73 -3.72
CA LYS A 84 -8.57 11.44 -3.14
C LYS A 84 -7.38 10.96 -2.32
N VAL A 85 -7.61 10.62 -1.06
CA VAL A 85 -6.62 9.97 -0.22
C VAL A 85 -6.46 8.54 -0.75
N SER A 86 -5.45 8.32 -1.58
CA SER A 86 -5.02 6.96 -1.91
C SER A 86 -4.19 6.43 -0.75
N LYS A 87 -4.55 5.27 -0.22
CA LYS A 87 -3.65 4.56 0.68
C LYS A 87 -2.45 4.15 -0.17
N LYS A 88 -1.32 4.83 0.00
CA LYS A 88 -0.06 4.35 -0.57
C LYS A 88 0.42 3.18 0.28
N GLY A 89 0.73 2.07 -0.39
CA GLY A 89 1.42 0.97 0.26
C GLY A 89 2.84 1.39 0.67
N PRO A 90 3.53 0.59 1.51
CA PRO A 90 4.93 0.81 1.83
C PRO A 90 5.79 0.97 0.57
N ASP A 91 6.75 1.89 0.61
CA ASP A 91 7.73 2.04 -0.46
C ASP A 91 8.63 0.82 -0.54
N ILE A 92 8.85 0.33 -1.77
CA ILE A 92 9.75 -0.79 -2.04
C ILE A 92 11.11 -0.23 -2.46
N PRO A 93 12.21 -0.60 -1.78
CA PRO A 93 13.55 -0.22 -2.18
C PRO A 93 13.91 -0.66 -3.61
N ASP A 94 14.66 0.16 -4.35
CA ASP A 94 14.97 -0.11 -5.76
C ASP A 94 15.76 -1.41 -5.98
N TYR A 95 16.57 -1.83 -5.01
CA TYR A 95 17.29 -3.10 -5.10
C TYR A 95 16.34 -4.32 -5.10
N HIS A 96 15.14 -4.19 -4.50
CA HIS A 96 14.11 -5.23 -4.58
C HIS A 96 13.39 -5.21 -5.93
N LYS A 97 13.14 -4.02 -6.50
CA LYS A 97 12.46 -3.86 -7.80
C LYS A 97 13.21 -4.54 -8.93
N LYS A 98 14.55 -4.56 -8.89
CA LYS A 98 15.40 -5.24 -9.89
C LYS A 98 15.11 -6.74 -10.07
N ASN A 99 14.49 -7.37 -9.07
CA ASN A 99 14.11 -8.79 -9.16
C ASN A 99 12.78 -9.01 -9.90
N PHE A 100 12.08 -7.93 -10.29
CA PHE A 100 10.81 -7.98 -11.01
C PHE A 100 10.98 -7.59 -12.46
N THR A 101 10.17 -8.20 -13.34
CA THR A 101 10.13 -7.84 -14.76
C THR A 101 9.91 -6.33 -14.91
N ASP A 102 10.78 -5.69 -15.70
CA ASP A 102 10.79 -4.24 -15.94
C ASP A 102 10.90 -3.36 -14.68
N GLY A 103 11.25 -3.94 -13.52
CA GLY A 103 11.24 -3.22 -12.25
C GLY A 103 9.85 -2.92 -11.70
N ILE A 104 8.80 -3.51 -12.27
CA ILE A 104 7.41 -3.21 -11.94
C ILE A 104 6.96 -4.04 -10.73
N VAL A 105 6.55 -3.34 -9.67
CA VAL A 105 5.93 -3.96 -8.50
C VAL A 105 4.62 -3.25 -8.20
N THR A 106 3.54 -4.02 -8.10
CA THR A 106 2.21 -3.52 -7.78
C THR A 106 1.95 -3.70 -6.29
N MET A 107 1.62 -2.61 -5.60
CA MET A 107 1.20 -2.66 -4.20
C MET A 107 -0.30 -2.87 -4.11
N ARG A 108 -0.73 -3.91 -3.39
CA ARG A 108 -2.14 -4.10 -3.04
C ARG A 108 -2.34 -4.59 -1.61
N GLN A 109 -3.55 -4.41 -1.11
CA GLN A 109 -3.98 -5.03 0.13
C GLN A 109 -4.62 -6.39 -0.17
N VAL A 110 -4.21 -7.43 0.55
CA VAL A 110 -4.82 -8.76 0.45
C VAL A 110 -6.23 -8.77 1.05
N ASN A 111 -7.10 -9.63 0.53
CA ASN A 111 -8.50 -9.71 0.98
C ASN A 111 -8.68 -10.47 2.30
N GLY A 112 -7.64 -11.20 2.75
CA GLY A 112 -7.67 -12.01 3.96
C GLY A 112 -7.95 -13.49 3.74
N ASP A 113 -8.28 -13.92 2.53
CA ASP A 113 -8.57 -15.32 2.16
C ASP A 113 -7.48 -16.00 1.34
N GLU A 114 -6.50 -15.23 0.89
CA GLU A 114 -5.39 -15.69 0.07
C GLU A 114 -4.32 -16.42 0.90
N ILE A 115 -3.78 -17.51 0.33
CA ILE A 115 -2.69 -18.28 0.93
C ILE A 115 -1.41 -18.04 0.13
N PHE A 116 -0.32 -17.79 0.86
CA PHE A 116 1.01 -17.59 0.29
C PHE A 116 2.01 -18.59 0.85
N TYR A 117 3.08 -18.79 0.10
CA TYR A 117 4.16 -19.70 0.43
C TYR A 117 5.47 -18.92 0.44
N LYS A 118 6.15 -18.94 1.59
CA LYS A 118 7.46 -18.32 1.75
C LYS A 118 8.51 -19.42 1.79
N TYR A 119 9.32 -19.52 0.74
CA TYR A 119 10.49 -20.38 0.68
C TYR A 119 11.68 -19.69 1.35
N HIS A 120 12.31 -20.41 2.26
CA HIS A 120 13.50 -19.94 2.99
C HIS A 120 14.71 -20.62 2.39
N GLY A 121 15.58 -19.81 1.79
CA GLY A 121 16.85 -20.23 1.22
C GLY A 121 18.02 -19.76 2.07
N LYS A 122 19.12 -20.51 2.06
CA LYS A 122 20.36 -20.12 2.71
C LYS A 122 21.53 -20.32 1.75
N SER A 123 22.35 -19.29 1.56
CA SER A 123 23.54 -19.41 0.73
C SER A 123 24.57 -20.31 1.42
N ASN A 124 25.00 -21.36 0.73
CA ASN A 124 26.05 -22.27 1.18
C ASN A 124 27.44 -21.60 1.22
N ARG A 125 27.64 -20.49 0.50
CA ARG A 125 28.89 -19.71 0.46
C ARG A 125 28.98 -18.69 1.59
N LEU A 126 27.94 -17.87 1.76
CA LEU A 126 27.97 -16.69 2.63
C LEU A 126 27.10 -16.83 3.88
N GLY A 127 26.31 -17.91 4.00
CA GLY A 127 25.34 -18.09 5.08
C GLY A 127 24.18 -17.09 5.06
N ARG A 128 24.06 -16.28 4.00
CA ARG A 128 23.00 -15.26 3.85
C ARG A 128 21.64 -15.93 3.66
N GLU A 129 20.62 -15.39 4.32
CA GLU A 129 19.23 -15.84 4.17
C GLU A 129 18.56 -15.17 2.97
N TYR A 130 17.88 -15.97 2.18
CA TYR A 130 17.07 -15.56 1.02
C TYR A 130 15.63 -15.99 1.25
N ASN A 131 14.70 -15.16 0.79
CA ASN A 131 13.29 -15.34 1.06
C ASN A 131 12.52 -15.10 -0.23
N TYR A 132 11.73 -16.09 -0.63
CA TYR A 132 10.94 -16.02 -1.86
C TYR A 132 9.48 -16.28 -1.52
N VAL A 133 8.61 -15.30 -1.78
CA VAL A 133 7.18 -15.41 -1.49
C VAL A 133 6.42 -15.63 -2.78
N THR A 134 5.54 -16.63 -2.80
CA THR A 134 4.75 -17.03 -3.97
C THR A 134 3.29 -17.25 -3.61
N ASN A 135 2.40 -17.15 -4.59
CA ASN A 135 0.96 -17.46 -4.44
C ASN A 135 0.62 -18.92 -4.74
N LYS A 136 1.62 -19.74 -5.12
CA LYS A 136 1.46 -21.17 -5.37
C LYS A 136 2.56 -21.98 -4.69
N LYS A 137 2.22 -23.21 -4.32
CA LYS A 137 3.16 -24.18 -3.76
C LYS A 137 3.82 -24.96 -4.89
N TYR A 138 5.14 -24.93 -4.92
CA TYR A 138 5.97 -25.74 -5.81
C TYR A 138 6.26 -27.11 -5.20
N THR A 139 6.25 -28.12 -6.05
CA THR A 139 6.57 -29.52 -5.71
C THR A 139 7.97 -29.93 -6.18
N SER A 140 8.62 -29.12 -7.02
CA SER A 140 9.95 -29.39 -7.58
C SER A 140 10.82 -28.14 -7.49
N GLU A 141 12.06 -28.31 -7.06
CA GLU A 141 13.04 -27.21 -6.95
C GLU A 141 13.33 -26.61 -8.32
N LYS A 142 13.46 -27.47 -9.33
CA LYS A 142 13.72 -27.03 -10.71
C LYS A 142 12.66 -26.05 -11.21
N VAL A 143 11.38 -26.34 -10.93
CA VAL A 143 10.27 -25.46 -11.33
C VAL A 143 10.25 -24.18 -10.51
N LEU A 144 10.53 -24.26 -9.20
CA LEU A 144 10.67 -23.09 -8.33
C LEU A 144 11.76 -22.15 -8.85
N ARG A 145 12.93 -22.70 -9.17
CA ARG A 145 14.09 -21.95 -9.66
C ARG A 145 13.85 -21.34 -11.01
N GLU A 146 13.29 -22.09 -11.97
CA GLU A 146 12.95 -21.58 -13.30
C GLU A 146 12.00 -20.37 -13.22
N GLU A 147 10.91 -20.51 -12.47
CA GLU A 147 9.88 -19.47 -12.42
C GLU A 147 10.26 -18.25 -11.58
N LEU A 148 11.02 -18.44 -10.51
CA LEU A 148 11.51 -17.33 -9.67
C LEU A 148 12.89 -16.83 -10.09
N ALA A 149 13.43 -17.37 -11.18
CA ALA A 149 14.76 -17.08 -11.72
C ALA A 149 15.87 -17.14 -10.66
N ILE A 150 15.88 -18.22 -9.87
CA ILE A 150 16.89 -18.45 -8.82
C ILE A 150 18.03 -19.28 -9.41
N LEU A 151 19.11 -18.60 -9.80
CA LEU A 151 20.26 -19.22 -10.43
C LEU A 151 20.98 -20.20 -9.49
N GLU A 152 21.49 -21.31 -10.05
CA GLU A 152 22.23 -22.29 -9.27
C GLU A 152 23.61 -21.79 -8.84
N GLU A 153 24.22 -20.90 -9.63
CA GLU A 153 25.48 -20.26 -9.28
C GLU A 153 25.44 -19.46 -7.97
N TRP A 154 24.25 -19.05 -7.51
CA TRP A 154 24.08 -18.36 -6.23
C TRP A 154 24.25 -19.28 -5.02
N GLY A 155 24.19 -20.61 -5.23
CA GLY A 155 24.40 -21.61 -4.18
C GLY A 155 23.41 -21.48 -3.03
N VAL A 156 22.17 -21.11 -3.33
CA VAL A 156 21.11 -20.97 -2.33
C VAL A 156 20.44 -22.32 -2.11
N GLU A 157 20.56 -22.91 -0.94
CA GLU A 157 19.85 -24.14 -0.56
C GLU A 157 18.48 -23.79 0.01
N ILE A 158 17.40 -24.33 -0.57
CA ILE A 158 16.03 -24.08 -0.11
C ILE A 158 15.69 -25.08 1.00
N GLU A 159 15.69 -24.63 2.25
CA GLU A 159 15.61 -25.51 3.43
C GLU A 159 14.15 -25.81 3.86
N SER A 160 13.27 -24.82 3.73
CA SER A 160 11.90 -24.93 4.24
C SER A 160 10.93 -24.00 3.52
N VAL A 161 9.64 -24.30 3.62
CA VAL A 161 8.55 -23.44 3.15
C VAL A 161 7.57 -23.19 4.28
N THR A 162 7.20 -21.92 4.45
CA THR A 162 6.15 -21.49 5.37
C THR A 162 4.90 -21.15 4.60
N THR A 163 3.79 -21.81 4.95
CA THR A 163 2.45 -21.49 4.44
C THR A 163 1.79 -20.51 5.41
N PHE A 164 1.28 -19.39 4.90
CA PHE A 164 0.65 -18.36 5.71
C PHE A 164 -0.52 -17.70 4.99
N LYS A 165 -1.47 -17.18 5.76
CA LYS A 165 -2.69 -16.52 5.29
C LYS A 165 -2.80 -15.12 5.89
N PRO A 166 -2.25 -14.07 5.24
CA PRO A 166 -2.22 -12.71 5.76
C PRO A 166 -3.64 -12.17 6.01
N GLN A 167 -3.80 -11.40 7.09
CA GLN A 167 -5.07 -10.75 7.41
C GLN A 167 -5.48 -9.75 6.33
N ALA A 168 -6.79 -9.57 6.15
CA ALA A 168 -7.35 -8.58 5.24
C ALA A 168 -6.76 -7.18 5.50
N GLY A 169 -6.39 -6.46 4.44
CA GLY A 169 -5.76 -5.14 4.56
C GLY A 169 -4.23 -5.17 4.66
N THR A 170 -3.61 -6.34 4.83
CA THR A 170 -2.15 -6.46 4.79
C THR A 170 -1.61 -6.10 3.40
N TRP A 171 -0.60 -5.24 3.35
CA TRP A 171 0.05 -4.87 2.09
C TRP A 171 0.98 -5.98 1.58
N ILE A 172 0.89 -6.25 0.29
CA ILE A 172 1.83 -7.08 -0.47
C ILE A 172 2.27 -6.30 -1.71
N GLY A 173 3.58 -6.31 -1.99
CA GLY A 173 4.12 -5.94 -3.28
C GLY A 173 4.19 -7.17 -4.15
N GLU A 174 3.60 -7.15 -5.33
CA GLU A 174 3.57 -8.32 -6.22
C GLU A 174 3.93 -7.97 -7.66
N GLY A 175 4.43 -8.95 -8.37
CA GLY A 175 4.78 -8.86 -9.78
C GLY A 175 5.36 -10.18 -10.28
N THR A 176 5.94 -10.14 -11.48
CA THR A 176 6.57 -11.30 -12.11
C THR A 176 8.07 -11.28 -11.86
N ALA A 177 8.67 -12.43 -11.57
CA ALA A 177 10.11 -12.54 -11.41
C ALA A 177 10.84 -12.20 -12.72
N ALA A 178 11.88 -11.38 -12.64
CA ALA A 178 12.70 -10.99 -13.79
C ALA A 178 13.55 -12.16 -14.30
N ARG A 179 13.74 -12.21 -15.61
CA ARG A 179 14.69 -13.13 -16.26
C ARG A 179 16.09 -12.96 -15.67
N GLN A 180 16.77 -14.06 -15.37
CA GLN A 180 18.17 -14.07 -14.90
C GLN A 180 19.06 -14.90 -15.83
N VAL A 181 20.33 -14.51 -15.89
CA VAL A 181 21.37 -15.20 -16.67
C VAL A 181 22.59 -15.35 -15.77
N SER A 182 23.17 -16.54 -15.73
CA SER A 182 24.39 -16.79 -14.97
C SER A 182 25.57 -15.96 -15.50
N SER A 183 26.58 -15.78 -14.66
CA SER A 183 27.76 -14.97 -14.96
C SER A 183 28.55 -15.51 -16.16
N ASP A 184 28.52 -16.83 -16.37
CA ASP A 184 29.13 -17.53 -17.51
C ASP A 184 28.19 -17.64 -18.74
N GLY A 185 26.93 -17.23 -18.61
CA GLY A 185 25.90 -17.33 -19.64
C GLY A 185 25.37 -18.73 -19.92
N ALA A 186 25.78 -19.75 -19.15
CA ALA A 186 25.38 -21.14 -19.36
C ALA A 186 23.94 -21.43 -18.89
N GLU A 187 23.50 -20.78 -17.82
CA GLU A 187 22.15 -20.90 -17.26
C GLU A 187 21.34 -19.64 -17.60
N VAL A 188 20.17 -19.84 -18.20
CA VAL A 188 19.23 -18.78 -18.51
C VAL A 188 17.88 -19.19 -17.97
N LEU A 189 17.43 -18.52 -16.90
CA LEU A 189 16.13 -18.75 -16.29
C LEU A 189 15.17 -17.67 -16.75
N SER A 190 14.07 -18.10 -17.36
CA SER A 190 13.08 -17.20 -17.95
C SER A 190 12.39 -16.32 -16.91
N GLY A 191 12.23 -16.82 -15.68
CA GLY A 191 11.45 -16.16 -14.64
C GLY A 191 9.95 -16.20 -14.94
N GLY A 192 9.26 -15.09 -14.74
CA GLY A 192 7.84 -14.94 -15.07
C GLY A 192 6.88 -15.52 -14.02
N GLY A 193 7.38 -16.25 -13.03
CA GLY A 193 6.60 -16.69 -11.88
C GLY A 193 6.13 -15.53 -11.01
N TYR A 194 5.05 -15.77 -10.26
CA TYR A 194 4.57 -14.81 -9.27
C TYR A 194 5.59 -14.66 -8.14
N GLN A 195 6.01 -13.43 -7.89
CA GLN A 195 6.85 -13.06 -6.77
C GLN A 195 6.14 -12.02 -5.89
N GLY A 196 6.16 -12.25 -4.58
CA GLY A 196 5.64 -11.36 -3.56
C GLY A 196 6.75 -10.76 -2.69
N ILE A 197 6.49 -9.56 -2.19
CA ILE A 197 7.22 -8.90 -1.11
C ILE A 197 6.22 -8.64 0.01
N ILE A 198 6.43 -9.37 1.10
CA ILE A 198 5.69 -9.18 2.34
C ILE A 198 6.62 -9.49 3.51
N ASN A 199 6.68 -8.58 4.47
CA ASN A 199 7.51 -8.80 5.64
C ASN A 199 6.79 -9.72 6.63
N VAL A 200 6.99 -11.03 6.45
CA VAL A 200 6.37 -12.06 7.30
C VAL A 200 6.76 -11.92 8.77
N LYS A 201 7.92 -11.32 9.12
CA LYS A 201 8.30 -11.09 10.52
C LYS A 201 7.39 -10.07 11.22
N ASN A 202 6.78 -9.17 10.45
CA ASN A 202 5.84 -8.18 10.95
C ASN A 202 4.39 -8.69 10.95
N LEU A 203 4.15 -9.92 10.49
CA LEU A 203 2.81 -10.51 10.52
C LEU A 203 2.57 -11.18 11.89
N PRO A 204 1.32 -11.15 12.40
CA PRO A 204 0.96 -11.90 13.60
C PRO A 204 1.29 -13.38 13.45
N LYS A 205 1.78 -14.04 14.50
CA LYS A 205 2.08 -15.48 14.46
C LYS A 205 0.87 -16.33 14.08
N SER A 206 -0.35 -15.88 14.40
CA SER A 206 -1.62 -16.51 14.01
C SER A 206 -1.84 -16.59 12.50
N THR A 207 -1.10 -15.80 11.71
CA THR A 207 -1.13 -15.80 10.24
C THR A 207 -0.42 -17.02 9.65
N ILE A 208 0.51 -17.60 10.41
CA ILE A 208 1.32 -18.74 9.97
C ILE A 208 0.50 -20.01 10.18
N ILE A 209 0.28 -20.76 9.09
CA ILE A 209 -0.45 -22.03 9.13
C ILE A 209 0.52 -23.14 9.51
N GLN A 210 1.65 -23.23 8.81
CA GLN A 210 2.69 -24.24 9.06
C GLN A 210 4.01 -23.88 8.41
N THR A 211 5.09 -24.46 8.92
CA THR A 211 6.41 -24.45 8.28
C THR A 211 6.89 -25.89 8.14
N ILE A 212 7.23 -26.30 6.92
CA ILE A 212 7.71 -27.65 6.61
C ILE A 212 9.10 -27.57 6.00
N LYS A 213 9.98 -28.52 6.34
CA LYS A 213 11.22 -28.71 5.59
C LYS A 213 10.89 -29.16 4.18
N VAL A 214 11.62 -28.64 3.20
CA VAL A 214 11.46 -29.08 1.82
C VAL A 214 12.61 -30.03 1.51
N ASN A 215 12.26 -31.27 1.19
CA ASN A 215 13.18 -32.21 0.56
C ASN A 215 12.65 -32.38 -0.85
N PHE A 216 13.25 -31.69 -1.81
CA PHE A 216 12.91 -31.82 -3.21
C PHE A 216 13.38 -33.17 -3.78
#